data_AF-A0A1A3MTY3-F1
#
_entry.id   AF-A0A1A3MTY3-F1
#
_cell.length_a   1.000
_cell.length_b   1.000
_cell.length_c   1.000
_cell.angle_alpha   90.00
_cell.angle_beta   90.00
_cell.angle_gamma   90.00
#
_symmetry.space_group_name_H-M   'P 1'
#
loop_
_entity.id
_entity.type
_entity.pdbx_description
1 polymer ?
#
loop_
_entity_poly.entity_id
_entity_poly.type
_entity_poly.pdbx_seq_one_letter_code
_entity_poly.pdbx_strand_id
1 'polypeptide(L)'
;MAVYFRPLPAKLWVSCVSADAPEDQEDYRGDIRLVGGRWPTDGHPWKLSADDAVLFVGSGELELYVEPDSAGGSELPIVVATAEDGRPYLQAAGAEPDALHKLPSCSPEERAERDQRDEDD
;
A
#
# COMPACT_ATOMS: atom_id res chain seq x y z
N MET A 1 6.01 -20.55 20.17
CA MET A 1 6.22 -19.55 19.10
C MET A 1 6.09 -18.18 19.72
N ALA A 2 7.14 -17.35 19.69
CA ALA A 2 7.08 -15.99 20.20
C ALA A 2 6.75 -15.06 19.03
N VAL A 3 5.56 -14.48 19.04
CA VAL A 3 5.19 -13.42 18.09
C VAL A 3 5.81 -12.15 18.66
N TYR A 4 6.92 -11.69 18.07
CA TYR A 4 7.48 -10.38 18.41
C TYR A 4 6.54 -9.32 17.85
N PHE A 5 5.61 -8.84 18.68
CA PHE A 5 4.88 -7.62 18.41
C PHE A 5 5.87 -6.46 18.60
N ARG A 6 6.54 -6.05 17.53
CA ARG A 6 7.26 -4.78 17.51
C ARG A 6 6.21 -3.68 17.69
N PRO A 7 6.38 -2.75 18.64
CA PRO A 7 5.44 -1.65 18.79
C PRO A 7 5.38 -0.89 17.46
N LEU A 8 4.16 -0.69 16.94
CA LEU A 8 3.94 0.10 15.75
C LEU A 8 4.44 1.52 16.04
N PRO A 9 5.38 2.06 15.26
CA PRO A 9 5.74 3.47 15.34
C PRO A 9 4.54 4.30 14.88
N ALA A 10 4.47 5.54 15.37
CA ALA A 10 3.41 6.46 15.01
C ALA A 10 3.34 6.75 13.50
N LYS A 11 4.45 6.61 12.76
CA LYS A 11 4.53 6.89 11.31
C LYS A 11 5.24 5.79 10.53
N LEU A 12 4.65 5.40 9.41
CA LEU A 12 5.21 4.44 8.45
C LEU A 12 5.09 4.92 7.00
N TRP A 13 6.08 4.50 6.18
CA TRP A 13 6.13 4.76 4.74
C TRP A 13 5.71 3.51 3.98
N VAL A 14 4.75 3.66 3.09
CA VAL A 14 4.24 2.65 2.18
C VAL A 14 4.96 2.80 0.85
N SER A 15 5.72 1.79 0.46
CA SER A 15 6.48 1.74 -0.79
C SER A 15 5.96 0.66 -1.75
N CYS A 16 5.01 -0.17 -1.31
CA CYS A 16 4.38 -1.19 -2.13
C CYS A 16 2.94 -1.46 -1.69
N VAL A 17 2.11 -1.97 -2.61
CA VAL A 17 0.76 -2.47 -2.33
C VAL A 17 0.55 -3.83 -2.97
N SER A 18 -0.41 -4.61 -2.51
CA SER A 18 -0.96 -5.73 -3.29
C SER A 18 -2.46 -5.50 -3.38
N ALA A 19 -2.98 -5.46 -4.61
CA ALA A 19 -4.40 -5.33 -4.90
C ALA A 19 -4.93 -6.66 -5.45
N ASP A 20 -6.24 -6.88 -5.35
CA ASP A 20 -6.87 -7.99 -6.06
C ASP A 20 -6.73 -7.75 -7.57
N ALA A 21 -6.31 -8.77 -8.33
CA ALA A 21 -6.22 -8.65 -9.78
C ALA A 21 -7.60 -8.98 -10.36
N PRO A 22 -8.29 -8.03 -11.04
CA PRO A 22 -9.43 -8.41 -11.86
C PRO A 22 -8.89 -9.24 -13.03
N GLU A 23 -9.35 -10.49 -13.17
CA GLU A 23 -8.91 -11.33 -14.29
C GLU A 23 -9.26 -10.71 -15.65
N ASP A 24 -10.22 -9.78 -15.76
CA ASP A 24 -10.61 -9.19 -17.05
C ASP A 24 -11.32 -7.81 -16.95
N GLN A 25 -10.70 -6.77 -16.37
CA GLN A 25 -11.24 -5.40 -16.48
C GLN A 25 -10.14 -4.33 -16.52
N GLU A 26 -10.00 -3.69 -17.68
CA GLU A 26 -9.00 -2.65 -17.98
C GLU A 26 -9.16 -1.36 -17.14
N ASP A 27 -10.24 -1.23 -16.36
CA ASP A 27 -10.55 -0.07 -15.50
C ASP A 27 -10.77 -0.44 -14.03
N TYR A 28 -10.73 -1.72 -13.66
CA TYR A 28 -10.93 -2.13 -12.26
C TYR A 28 -9.62 -1.97 -11.48
N ARG A 29 -9.56 -0.92 -10.67
CA ARG A 29 -8.52 -0.80 -9.63
C ARG A 29 -8.95 -1.67 -8.47
N GLY A 30 -8.44 -2.90 -8.45
CA GLY A 30 -8.80 -3.84 -7.40
C GLY A 30 -8.55 -3.31 -6.00
N ASP A 31 -9.37 -3.78 -5.07
CA ASP A 31 -9.26 -3.39 -3.67
C ASP A 31 -7.86 -3.72 -3.15
N ILE A 32 -7.18 -2.72 -2.56
CA ILE A 32 -5.91 -2.93 -1.89
C ILE A 32 -6.14 -3.96 -0.77
N ARG A 33 -5.38 -5.06 -0.82
CA ARG A 33 -5.41 -6.15 0.16
C ARG A 33 -4.30 -6.02 1.19
N LEU A 34 -3.12 -5.58 0.74
CA LEU A 34 -1.93 -5.41 1.58
C LEU A 34 -1.25 -4.08 1.24
N VAL A 35 -0.71 -3.45 2.26
CA VAL A 35 0.25 -2.36 2.12
C VAL A 35 1.56 -2.78 2.77
N GLY A 36 2.67 -2.28 2.27
CA GLY A 36 3.97 -2.62 2.82
C GLY A 36 5.02 -1.56 2.54
N GLY A 37 6.13 -1.72 3.23
CA GLY A 37 7.26 -0.82 3.11
C GLY A 37 8.43 -1.28 3.97
N ARG A 38 9.26 -0.33 4.36
CA ARG A 38 10.42 -0.58 5.23
C ARG A 38 10.28 0.16 6.55
N TRP A 39 10.72 -0.50 7.62
CA TRP A 39 10.78 0.12 8.94
C TRP A 39 11.77 1.29 8.92
N PRO A 40 11.40 2.48 9.43
CA PRO A 40 12.31 3.63 9.45
C PRO A 40 13.57 3.41 10.31
N THR A 41 13.48 2.51 11.30
CA THR A 41 14.54 2.28 12.29
C THR A 41 15.63 1.33 11.83
N ASP A 42 15.25 0.26 11.13
CA ASP A 42 16.17 -0.84 10.77
C ASP A 42 16.05 -1.30 9.30
N GLY A 43 15.20 -0.67 8.50
CA GLY A 43 15.01 -0.96 7.09
C GLY A 43 14.40 -2.34 6.78
N HIS A 44 13.98 -3.09 7.79
CA HIS A 44 13.35 -4.40 7.58
C HIS A 44 11.99 -4.23 6.89
N PRO A 45 11.61 -5.16 6.00
CA PRO A 45 10.31 -5.09 5.35
C PRO A 45 9.19 -5.30 6.39
N TRP A 46 8.10 -4.58 6.20
CA TRP A 46 6.84 -4.80 6.92
C TRP A 46 5.69 -4.90 5.91
N LYS A 47 4.65 -5.62 6.32
CA LYS A 47 3.39 -5.74 5.57
C LYS A 47 2.24 -5.64 6.57
N LEU A 48 1.16 -5.02 6.13
CA LEU A 48 -0.06 -4.85 6.89
C LEU A 48 -1.26 -5.14 5.98
N SER A 49 -2.28 -5.81 6.51
CA SER A 49 -3.52 -6.00 5.76
C SER A 49 -4.26 -4.68 5.61
N ALA A 50 -5.07 -4.55 4.56
CA ALA A 50 -5.90 -3.36 4.38
C ALA A 50 -6.90 -3.19 5.53
N ASP A 51 -7.49 -4.28 6.03
CA ASP A 51 -8.36 -4.26 7.21
C ASP A 51 -7.62 -3.71 8.45
N ASP A 52 -6.43 -4.24 8.77
CA ASP A 52 -5.65 -3.76 9.92
C ASP A 52 -5.18 -2.32 9.73
N ALA A 53 -4.77 -1.95 8.51
CA ALA A 53 -4.37 -0.59 8.18
C ALA A 53 -5.53 0.40 8.35
N VAL A 54 -6.74 0.05 7.90
CA VAL A 54 -7.95 0.85 8.13
C VAL A 54 -8.22 1.00 9.63
N LEU A 55 -8.06 -0.06 10.42
CA LEU A 55 -8.24 -0.01 11.87
C LEU A 55 -7.25 0.95 12.54
N PHE A 56 -5.95 0.81 12.27
CA PHE A 56 -4.92 1.61 12.92
C PHE A 56 -4.89 3.07 12.45
N VAL A 57 -5.14 3.33 11.16
CA VAL A 57 -5.25 4.70 10.64
C VAL A 57 -6.54 5.35 11.13
N GLY A 58 -7.65 4.61 11.13
CA GLY A 58 -8.94 5.09 11.63
C GLY A 58 -8.95 5.37 13.13
N SER A 59 -8.15 4.64 13.93
CA SER A 59 -7.98 4.90 15.37
C SER A 59 -6.96 5.99 15.68
N GLY A 60 -6.13 6.40 14.71
CA GLY A 60 -5.02 7.33 14.90
C GLY A 60 -3.81 6.71 15.62
N GLU A 61 -3.77 5.38 15.76
CA GLU A 61 -2.61 4.66 16.31
C GLU A 61 -1.44 4.59 15.32
N LEU A 62 -1.72 4.75 14.02
CA LEU A 62 -0.73 4.69 12.96
C LEU A 62 -1.03 5.73 11.87
N GLU A 63 -0.02 6.53 11.53
CA GLU A 63 -0.03 7.42 10.38
C GLU A 63 0.73 6.74 9.21
N LEU A 64 0.04 6.55 8.09
CA LEU A 64 0.61 5.99 6.87
C LEU A 64 0.86 7.08 5.85
N TYR A 65 1.99 6.99 5.14
CA TYR A 65 2.36 7.92 4.07
C TYR A 65 2.89 7.13 2.88
N VAL A 66 2.64 7.61 1.66
CA VAL A 66 3.32 7.10 0.48
C VAL A 66 4.79 7.50 0.53
N GLU A 67 5.69 6.56 0.23
CA GLU A 67 7.12 6.81 0.17
C GLU A 67 7.42 7.95 -0.84
N PRO A 68 8.18 8.99 -0.44
CA PRO A 68 8.35 10.19 -1.25
C PRO A 68 9.09 9.90 -2.57
N ASP A 69 10.06 8.98 -2.59
CA ASP A 69 10.72 8.56 -3.82
C ASP A 69 9.74 7.96 -4.85
N SER A 70 8.63 7.38 -4.36
CA SER A 70 7.57 6.81 -5.20
C SER A 70 6.45 7.82 -5.53
N ALA A 71 6.35 8.93 -4.79
CA ALA A 71 5.31 9.96 -4.92
C ALA A 71 5.84 11.33 -5.42
N GLY A 72 6.94 11.34 -6.18
CA GLY A 72 7.48 12.59 -6.75
C GLY A 72 8.08 13.56 -5.72
N GLY A 73 8.53 13.04 -4.57
CA GLY A 73 9.26 13.77 -3.53
C GLY A 73 8.39 14.42 -2.45
N SER A 74 7.06 14.30 -2.52
CA SER A 74 6.16 14.88 -1.52
C SER A 74 5.66 13.83 -0.51
N GLU A 75 5.58 14.22 0.76
CA GLU A 75 4.94 13.40 1.79
C GLU A 75 3.43 13.35 1.53
N LEU A 76 2.93 12.20 1.07
CA LEU A 76 1.52 12.03 0.74
C LEU A 76 0.85 11.16 1.80
N PRO A 77 0.03 11.73 2.71
CA PRO A 77 -0.62 10.95 3.75
C PRO A 77 -1.64 9.97 3.15
N ILE A 78 -1.81 8.82 3.80
CA ILE A 78 -2.83 7.83 3.47
C ILE A 78 -3.93 7.93 4.50
N VAL A 79 -5.17 8.04 4.02
CA VAL A 79 -6.37 8.23 4.83
C VAL A 79 -7.35 7.08 4.60
N VAL A 80 -8.28 6.91 5.54
CA VAL A 80 -9.42 6.02 5.36
C VAL A 80 -10.54 6.79 4.67
N ALA A 81 -10.88 6.36 3.45
CA ALA A 81 -12.03 6.82 2.70
C ALA A 81 -13.18 5.80 2.82
N THR A 82 -14.38 6.18 2.38
CA THR A 82 -15.56 5.29 2.36
C THR A 82 -16.02 5.14 0.92
N ALA A 83 -16.13 3.89 0.46
CA ALA A 83 -16.58 3.57 -0.89
C ALA A 83 -18.10 3.76 -1.02
N GLU A 84 -18.61 3.74 -2.25
CA GLU A 84 -20.05 3.90 -2.52
C GLU A 84 -20.90 2.81 -1.87
N ASP A 85 -20.34 1.62 -1.64
CA ASP A 85 -20.98 0.49 -0.95
C ASP A 85 -20.90 0.59 0.59
N GLY A 86 -20.28 1.66 1.11
CA GLY A 86 -20.11 1.92 2.54
C GLY A 86 -18.89 1.24 3.16
N ARG A 87 -18.07 0.52 2.38
CA ARG A 87 -16.86 -0.12 2.90
C ARG A 87 -15.72 0.89 3.08
N PRO A 88 -15.00 0.88 4.22
CA PRO A 88 -13.83 1.71 4.38
C PRO A 88 -12.67 1.15 3.54
N TYR A 89 -11.90 2.04 2.93
CA TYR A 89 -10.73 1.67 2.13
C TYR A 89 -9.60 2.70 2.29
N LEU A 90 -8.37 2.30 1.96
CA LEU A 90 -7.20 3.18 2.01
C LEU A 90 -7.09 4.01 0.74
N GLN A 91 -6.83 5.32 0.90
CA GLN A 91 -6.62 6.23 -0.22
C GLN A 91 -5.51 7.22 0.11
N ALA A 92 -4.72 7.62 -0.88
CA ALA A 92 -3.82 8.76 -0.71
C ALA A 92 -4.62 10.07 -0.60
N ALA A 93 -4.29 10.91 0.37
CA ALA A 93 -4.93 12.20 0.54
C ALA A 93 -4.47 13.21 -0.52
N GLY A 94 -5.33 14.17 -0.85
CA GLY A 94 -4.99 15.28 -1.75
C GLY A 94 -5.38 15.04 -3.20
N ALA A 95 -4.61 15.63 -4.12
CA ALA A 95 -4.95 15.68 -5.54
C ALA A 95 -4.65 14.39 -6.32
N GLU A 96 -3.92 13.46 -5.71
CA GLU A 96 -3.55 12.17 -6.32
C GLU A 96 -4.08 10.99 -5.49
N PRO A 97 -5.41 10.77 -5.43
CA PRO A 97 -6.00 9.64 -4.71
C PRO A 97 -5.49 8.29 -5.22
N ASP A 98 -5.07 8.26 -6.47
CA ASP A 98 -4.54 7.08 -7.16
C ASP A 98 -3.07 6.78 -6.88
N ALA A 99 -2.35 7.66 -6.18
CA ALA A 99 -0.91 7.48 -5.93
C ALA A 99 -0.60 6.15 -5.24
N LEU A 100 -1.49 5.69 -4.36
CA LEU A 100 -1.35 4.41 -3.66
C LEU A 100 -1.43 3.21 -4.61
N HIS A 101 -2.25 3.28 -5.66
CA HIS A 101 -2.39 2.23 -6.68
C HIS A 101 -1.26 2.27 -7.73
N LYS A 102 -0.50 3.37 -7.81
CA LYS A 102 0.68 3.47 -8.68
C LYS A 102 1.92 2.81 -8.06
N LEU A 103 1.85 2.41 -6.79
CA LEU A 103 2.96 1.74 -6.12
C LEU A 103 3.21 0.34 -6.70
N PRO A 104 4.47 -0.14 -6.68
CA PRO A 104 4.78 -1.50 -7.12
C PRO A 104 4.14 -2.57 -6.22
N SER A 105 4.06 -3.80 -6.73
CA SER A 105 3.56 -4.92 -5.93
C SER A 105 4.48 -5.23 -4.73
N CYS A 106 3.90 -5.56 -3.58
CA CYS A 106 4.65 -6.06 -2.42
C CYS A 106 5.22 -7.48 -2.59
N SER A 107 4.94 -8.14 -3.71
CA SER A 107 5.48 -9.46 -4.07
C SER A 107 6.58 -9.30 -5.13
N PRO A 108 7.77 -9.90 -4.93
CA PRO A 108 8.84 -9.84 -5.93
C PRO A 108 8.51 -10.61 -7.23
N GLU A 109 7.62 -11.60 -7.20
CA GLU A 109 7.23 -12.41 -8.37
C GLU A 109 6.43 -11.60 -9.41
N GLU A 110 5.54 -10.68 -9.01
CA GLU A 110 4.81 -9.79 -9.92
C GLU A 110 5.71 -8.76 -10.63
N ARG A 111 6.90 -8.50 -10.09
CA ARG A 111 7.89 -7.61 -10.72
C ARG A 111 8.68 -8.31 -11.83
N ALA A 112 8.79 -9.65 -11.77
CA ALA A 112 9.50 -10.45 -12.76
C ALA A 112 8.69 -10.71 -14.04
N GLU A 113 7.36 -10.72 -13.96
CA GLU A 113 6.48 -10.92 -15.14
C GLU A 113 6.36 -9.67 -16.02
N ARG A 114 6.55 -8.46 -15.49
CA ARG A 114 6.55 -7.23 -16.31
C ARG A 114 7.80 -7.10 -17.18
N ASP A 115 8.93 -7.63 -16.74
CA ASP A 115 10.21 -7.57 -17.46
C ASP A 115 10.30 -8.63 -18.57
N GLN A 116 9.47 -9.67 -18.53
CA GLN A 116 9.50 -10.80 -19.48
C GLN A 116 8.58 -10.63 -20.70
N ARG A 117 7.74 -9.59 -20.76
CA ARG A 117 6.81 -9.38 -21.88
C ARG A 117 7.42 -8.57 -23.04
N ASP A 118 8.63 -8.06 -22.88
CA ASP A 118 9.35 -7.29 -23.90
C ASP A 118 10.33 -8.14 -24.74
N GLU A 119 10.40 -9.47 -24.54
CA GLU A 119 11.38 -10.35 -25.20
C GLU A 119 10.80 -11.44 -26.13
N ASP A 120 9.49 -11.41 -26.41
CA ASP A 120 8.82 -12.28 -27.38
C ASP A 120 8.11 -11.41 -28.46
N ASP A 121 8.91 -10.78 -29.34
CA ASP A 121 8.50 -10.29 -30.69
C ASP A 121 9.35 -10.98 -31.77
#